data_AF-A0AAW2UL69-F1
#
_entry.id   AF-A0AAW2UL69-F1
#
_cell.length_a   1.000
_cell.length_b   1.000
_cell.length_c   1.000
_cell.angle_alpha   90.00
_cell.angle_beta   90.00
_cell.angle_gamma   90.00
#
_symmetry.space_group_name_H-M   'P 1'
#
loop_
_entity.id
_entity.type
_entity.pdbx_description
1 polymer ?
#
loop_
_entity_poly.entity_id
_entity_poly.type
_entity_poly.pdbx_seq_one_letter_code
_entity_poly.pdbx_strand_id
1 'polypeptide(L)'
;MGWPYIGETLKLYTQHPNSFFSLRRKRYGNIFKSHILGCPCVMIASPEAAKLVLVSKAHLFRPTYPPSKMKMIGPEALFFHQGDYHLMLKKLVQASFSPSAIRGSLPALENIVLSFLPDWENCTTLICTLQEMKKYAFEVAMISAFGDNPEPETEGIRCLYQNLEKGYNSMPLDFPATPFHKAMKARKALDETLMRLIEKRRGGKEAGKGLLGILLAAQKQKLKQLSDSQVDWSNICGS
;
A
#
# COMPACT_ATOMS: atom_id res chain seq x y z
N MET A 1 23.67 16.23 2.28
CA MET A 1 23.45 16.36 0.82
C MET A 1 23.98 15.18 -0.01
N GLY A 2 25.00 14.44 0.43
CA GLY A 2 25.36 13.15 -0.19
C GLY A 2 25.98 13.28 -1.59
N TRP A 3 25.94 12.21 -2.38
CA TRP A 3 26.45 12.19 -3.76
C TRP A 3 25.51 12.92 -4.72
N PRO A 4 25.99 13.51 -5.84
CA PRO A 4 25.13 14.07 -6.87
C PRO A 4 24.09 13.05 -7.36
N TYR A 5 22.83 13.48 -7.53
CA TYR A 5 21.66 12.69 -7.99
C TYR A 5 21.20 11.52 -7.09
N ILE A 6 22.10 10.80 -6.43
CA ILE A 6 21.79 9.65 -5.57
C ILE A 6 21.60 10.09 -4.11
N GLY A 7 22.30 11.15 -3.69
CA GLY A 7 22.28 11.67 -2.33
C GLY A 7 22.77 10.65 -1.31
N GLU A 8 21.92 10.33 -0.35
CA GLU A 8 22.18 9.38 0.73
C GLU A 8 21.38 8.07 0.57
N THR A 9 20.74 7.88 -0.59
CA THR A 9 19.85 6.73 -0.86
C THR A 9 20.53 5.40 -0.62
N LEU A 10 21.76 5.22 -1.10
CA LEU A 10 22.49 3.96 -0.88
C LEU A 10 22.67 3.67 0.61
N LYS A 11 23.07 4.69 1.39
CA LYS A 11 23.23 4.58 2.84
C LYS A 11 21.90 4.28 3.53
N LEU A 12 20.77 4.79 3.02
CA LEU A 12 19.44 4.48 3.56
C LEU A 12 19.10 2.99 3.40
N TYR A 13 19.49 2.37 2.29
CA TYR A 13 19.21 0.96 2.01
C TYR A 13 20.24 -0.02 2.61
N THR A 14 21.48 0.42 2.83
CA THR A 14 22.55 -0.44 3.35
C THR A 14 22.77 -0.32 4.86
N GLN A 15 22.33 0.77 5.48
CA GLN A 15 22.42 0.96 6.93
C GLN A 15 21.09 0.63 7.60
N HIS A 16 21.17 0.21 8.87
CA HIS A 16 19.98 0.07 9.69
C HIS A 16 19.24 1.43 9.80
N PRO A 17 17.91 1.50 9.55
CA PRO A 17 17.17 2.77 9.48
C PRO A 17 17.36 3.64 10.74
N ASN A 18 17.29 3.04 11.92
CA ASN A 18 17.47 3.77 13.18
C ASN A 18 18.86 4.41 13.28
N SER A 19 19.90 3.71 12.84
CA SER A 19 21.28 4.22 12.83
C SER A 19 21.44 5.33 11.79
N PHE A 20 20.85 5.15 10.60
CA PHE A 20 20.87 6.15 9.53
C PHE A 20 20.32 7.50 10.03
N PHE A 21 19.13 7.51 10.64
CA PHE A 21 18.49 8.76 11.08
C PHE A 21 19.12 9.31 12.37
N SER A 22 19.42 8.48 13.36
CA SER A 22 19.99 8.94 14.64
C SER A 22 21.36 9.60 14.49
N LEU A 23 22.25 9.05 13.64
CA LEU A 23 23.57 9.62 13.38
C LEU A 23 23.47 11.01 12.75
N ARG A 24 22.54 11.19 11.81
CA ARG A 24 22.30 12.47 11.14
C ARG A 24 21.68 13.49 12.08
N ARG A 25 20.72 13.07 12.91
CA ARG A 25 20.17 13.92 13.97
C ARG A 25 21.25 14.37 14.95
N LYS A 26 22.12 13.46 15.40
CA LYS A 26 23.24 13.80 16.30
C LYS A 26 24.22 14.79 15.68
N ARG A 27 24.46 14.71 14.37
CA ARG A 27 25.42 15.55 13.66
C ARG A 27 24.85 16.90 13.21
N TYR A 28 23.60 16.95 12.76
CA TYR A 28 23.01 18.11 12.10
C TYR A 28 21.84 18.74 12.87
N GLY A 29 21.43 18.14 13.99
CA GLY A 29 20.31 18.61 14.82
C GLY A 29 18.96 18.04 14.39
N ASN A 30 17.89 18.57 14.99
CA ASN A 30 16.52 18.08 14.81
C ASN A 30 15.90 18.45 13.45
N ILE A 31 16.53 19.35 12.70
CA ILE A 31 16.10 19.76 11.36
C ILE A 31 17.33 19.77 10.46
N PHE A 32 17.34 18.96 9.41
CA PHE A 32 18.49 18.88 8.50
C PHE A 32 18.09 18.59 7.06
N LYS A 33 18.92 19.03 6.12
CA LYS A 33 18.73 18.76 4.68
C LYS A 33 19.36 17.42 4.30
N SER A 34 18.65 16.63 3.49
CA SER A 34 19.16 15.40 2.88
C SER A 34 18.70 15.30 1.42
N HIS A 35 19.11 14.24 0.75
CA HIS A 35 18.70 13.92 -0.61
C HIS A 35 18.51 12.40 -0.69
N ILE A 36 17.26 11.97 -0.85
CA ILE A 36 16.88 10.55 -0.74
C ILE A 36 15.95 10.21 -1.90
N LEU A 37 16.18 9.07 -2.54
CA LEU A 37 15.39 8.55 -3.65
C LEU A 37 15.22 9.59 -4.79
N GLY A 38 16.29 10.31 -5.11
CA GLY A 38 16.26 11.34 -6.16
C GLY A 38 15.63 12.67 -5.74
N CYS A 39 15.20 12.81 -4.48
CA CYS A 39 14.47 13.98 -4.01
C CYS A 39 15.27 14.75 -2.94
N PRO A 40 15.49 16.06 -3.09
CA PRO A 40 15.96 16.90 -1.98
C PRO A 40 14.88 16.97 -0.91
N CYS A 41 15.24 16.76 0.36
CA CYS A 41 14.28 16.74 1.46
C CYS A 41 14.83 17.43 2.71
N VAL A 42 13.91 17.90 3.56
CA VAL A 42 14.21 18.38 4.91
C VAL A 42 13.64 17.36 5.89
N MET A 43 14.52 16.76 6.70
CA MET A 43 14.13 15.83 7.74
C MET A 43 13.82 16.60 9.01
N ILE A 44 12.68 16.29 9.63
CA ILE A 44 12.20 16.93 10.84
C ILE A 44 12.04 15.87 11.93
N ALA A 45 12.71 16.07 13.06
CA ALA A 45 12.65 15.21 14.24
C ALA A 45 12.18 15.95 15.51
N SER A 46 11.79 17.23 15.40
CA SER A 46 11.21 18.01 16.49
C SER A 46 9.67 17.90 16.44
N PRO A 47 9.01 17.64 17.59
CA PRO A 47 7.55 17.65 17.69
C PRO A 47 6.92 18.99 17.27
N GLU A 48 7.56 20.12 17.61
CA GLU A 48 7.08 21.47 17.32
C GLU A 48 7.08 21.72 15.81
N ALA A 49 8.17 21.36 15.14
CA ALA A 49 8.29 21.48 13.69
C ALA A 49 7.37 20.50 12.95
N ALA A 50 7.21 19.27 13.46
CA ALA A 50 6.25 18.31 12.92
C ALA A 50 4.81 18.83 13.04
N LYS A 51 4.42 19.40 14.19
CA LYS A 51 3.11 20.04 14.39
C LYS A 51 2.89 21.21 13.42
N LEU A 52 3.92 22.02 13.18
CA LEU A 52 3.83 23.11 12.22
C LEU A 52 3.50 22.59 10.81
N VAL A 53 4.19 21.55 10.35
CA VAL A 53 4.01 20.98 9.00
C VAL A 53 2.71 20.20 8.87
N LEU A 54 2.36 19.38 9.86
CA LEU A 54 1.23 18.45 9.78
C LEU A 54 -0.10 19.03 10.27
N VAL A 55 -0.06 20.12 11.05
CA VAL A 55 -1.26 20.71 11.67
C VAL A 55 -1.34 22.21 11.41
N SER A 56 -0.47 23.02 12.02
CA SER A 56 -0.66 24.48 12.07
C SER A 56 -0.60 25.16 10.70
N LYS A 57 0.23 24.64 9.78
CA LYS A 57 0.39 25.15 8.42
C LYS A 57 0.22 24.05 7.37
N ALA A 58 -0.57 23.02 7.66
CA ALA A 58 -0.76 21.87 6.78
C ALA A 58 -1.18 22.25 5.35
N HIS A 59 -1.97 23.31 5.19
CA HIS A 59 -2.41 23.82 3.88
C HIS A 59 -1.26 24.33 2.98
N LEU A 60 -0.07 24.62 3.55
CA LEU A 60 1.12 25.02 2.78
C LEU A 60 1.92 23.81 2.27
N PHE A 61 1.60 22.60 2.73
CA PHE A 61 2.31 21.38 2.39
C PHE A 61 1.41 20.44 1.60
N ARG A 62 1.99 19.81 0.57
CA ARG A 62 1.35 18.75 -0.19
C ARG A 62 2.08 17.44 0.07
N PRO A 63 1.37 16.33 0.34
CA PRO A 63 1.98 15.01 0.32
C PRO A 63 2.67 14.79 -1.01
N THR A 64 3.95 14.44 -0.96
CA THR A 64 4.75 14.09 -2.11
C THR A 64 5.49 12.81 -1.82
N TYR A 65 5.68 11.99 -2.85
CA TYR A 65 6.36 10.72 -2.75
C TYR A 65 7.47 10.66 -3.80
N PRO A 66 8.54 9.90 -3.55
CA PRO A 66 9.58 9.74 -4.56
C PRO A 66 9.01 9.17 -5.86
N PRO A 67 9.44 9.67 -7.04
CA PRO A 67 8.90 9.23 -8.33
C PRO A 67 8.92 7.71 -8.53
N SER A 68 9.93 7.04 -8.00
CA SER A 68 10.04 5.58 -8.05
C SER A 68 8.94 4.84 -7.28
N LYS A 69 8.48 5.40 -6.15
CA LYS A 69 7.37 4.84 -5.36
C LYS A 69 6.04 5.18 -6.02
N MET A 70 5.89 6.39 -6.55
CA MET A 70 4.70 6.80 -7.32
C MET A 70 4.48 5.89 -8.53
N LYS A 71 5.53 5.63 -9.32
CA LYS A 71 5.47 4.74 -10.50
C LYS A 71 5.00 3.33 -10.15
N MET A 72 5.32 2.85 -8.95
CA MET A 72 5.01 1.49 -8.51
C MET A 72 3.61 1.37 -7.89
N ILE A 73 3.16 2.34 -7.10
CA ILE A 73 1.81 2.33 -6.53
C ILE A 73 0.79 2.64 -7.64
N GLY A 74 1.08 3.61 -8.50
CA GLY A 74 0.21 4.06 -9.59
C GLY A 74 -0.35 5.46 -9.33
N PRO A 75 -0.61 6.24 -10.39
CA PRO A 75 -0.91 7.68 -10.28
C PRO A 75 -2.23 7.98 -9.59
N GLU A 76 -3.20 7.07 -9.67
CA GLU A 76 -4.55 7.28 -9.13
C GLU A 76 -4.66 6.97 -7.64
N ALA A 77 -3.57 6.52 -6.99
CA ALA A 77 -3.56 6.09 -5.60
C ALA A 77 -4.04 7.18 -4.65
N LEU A 78 -4.94 6.82 -3.73
CA LEU A 78 -5.49 7.69 -2.69
C LEU A 78 -4.45 8.65 -2.09
N PHE A 79 -3.26 8.15 -1.75
CA PHE A 79 -2.17 8.90 -1.15
C PHE A 79 -1.68 10.11 -1.96
N PHE A 80 -1.88 10.11 -3.28
CA PHE A 80 -1.38 11.15 -4.19
C PHE A 80 -2.41 12.25 -4.48
N HIS A 81 -3.66 12.06 -4.06
CA HIS A 81 -4.73 13.01 -4.31
C HIS A 81 -5.05 13.88 -3.10
N GLN A 82 -5.65 15.04 -3.36
CA GLN A 82 -6.17 15.97 -2.36
C GLN A 82 -7.57 16.46 -2.75
N GLY A 83 -8.23 17.15 -1.82
CA GLY A 83 -9.55 17.76 -2.05
C GLY A 83 -10.68 16.73 -2.07
N ASP A 84 -11.75 17.06 -2.78
CA ASP A 84 -13.02 16.32 -2.74
C ASP A 84 -12.87 14.87 -3.22
N TYR A 85 -12.05 14.63 -4.24
CA TYR A 85 -11.78 13.29 -4.74
C TYR A 85 -11.13 12.40 -3.67
N HIS A 86 -10.08 12.90 -3.01
CA HIS A 86 -9.43 12.19 -1.90
C HIS A 86 -10.40 11.97 -0.73
N LEU A 87 -11.22 12.97 -0.37
CA LEU A 87 -12.20 12.82 0.72
C LEU A 87 -13.27 11.76 0.39
N MET A 88 -13.76 11.73 -0.84
CA MET A 88 -14.70 10.72 -1.32
C MET A 88 -14.08 9.32 -1.24
N LEU A 89 -12.89 9.14 -1.82
CA LEU A 89 -12.23 7.83 -1.86
C LEU A 89 -11.85 7.35 -0.45
N LYS A 90 -11.35 8.25 0.41
CA LYS A 90 -11.08 7.96 1.82
C LYS A 90 -12.33 7.48 2.56
N LYS A 91 -13.49 8.11 2.33
CA LYS A 91 -14.76 7.67 2.93
C LYS A 91 -15.15 6.26 2.46
N LEU A 92 -14.99 5.96 1.18
CA LEU A 92 -15.30 4.63 0.62
C LEU A 92 -14.41 3.56 1.22
N VAL A 93 -13.10 3.82 1.27
CA VAL A 93 -12.11 2.96 1.94
C VAL A 93 -12.49 2.73 3.41
N GLN A 94 -12.73 3.79 4.17
CA GLN A 94 -13.09 3.68 5.59
C GLN A 94 -14.38 2.89 5.81
N ALA A 95 -15.36 3.02 4.92
CA ALA A 95 -16.60 2.26 5.00
C ALA A 95 -16.38 0.75 4.85
N SER A 96 -15.44 0.34 4.00
CA SER A 96 -15.04 -1.07 3.81
C SER A 96 -14.41 -1.68 5.06
N PHE A 97 -13.80 -0.86 5.92
CA PHE A 97 -13.21 -1.27 7.19
C PHE A 97 -14.11 -0.98 8.41
N SER A 98 -15.37 -0.61 8.20
CA SER A 98 -16.31 -0.38 9.31
C SER A 98 -16.62 -1.69 10.05
N PRO A 99 -16.92 -1.67 11.36
CA PRO A 99 -17.31 -2.86 12.10
C PRO A 99 -18.48 -3.63 11.46
N SER A 100 -19.44 -2.92 10.88
CA SER A 100 -20.56 -3.50 10.13
C SER A 100 -20.12 -4.23 8.86
N ALA A 101 -19.15 -3.69 8.12
CA ALA A 101 -18.63 -4.32 6.91
C ALA A 101 -17.80 -5.58 7.23
N ILE A 102 -17.01 -5.54 8.30
CA ILE A 102 -16.14 -6.66 8.72
C ILE A 102 -16.94 -7.77 9.41
N ARG A 103 -18.08 -7.46 10.06
CA ARG A 103 -18.85 -8.44 10.85
C ARG A 103 -19.23 -9.68 10.03
N GLY A 104 -19.61 -9.50 8.77
CA GLY A 104 -19.95 -10.62 7.88
C GLY A 104 -18.77 -11.51 7.51
N SER A 105 -17.54 -10.99 7.64
CA SER A 105 -16.29 -11.70 7.34
C SER A 105 -15.67 -12.37 8.57
N LEU A 106 -16.22 -12.18 9.78
CA LEU A 106 -15.68 -12.79 11.01
C LEU A 106 -15.47 -14.31 10.91
N PRO A 107 -16.42 -15.10 10.37
CA PRO A 107 -16.20 -16.54 10.22
C PRO A 107 -15.01 -16.87 9.30
N ALA A 108 -14.83 -16.10 8.22
CA ALA A 108 -13.70 -16.27 7.31
C ALA A 108 -12.37 -15.88 7.98
N LEU A 109 -12.35 -14.83 8.80
CA LEU A 109 -11.18 -14.41 9.58
C LEU A 109 -10.80 -15.46 10.62
N GLU A 110 -11.78 -16.03 11.32
CA GLU A 110 -11.56 -17.12 12.27
C GLU A 110 -10.96 -18.34 11.56
N ASN A 111 -11.49 -18.72 10.40
CA ASN A 111 -10.94 -19.80 9.58
C ASN A 111 -9.49 -19.56 9.15
N ILE A 112 -9.10 -18.31 8.85
CA ILE A 112 -7.70 -17.97 8.55
C ILE A 112 -6.81 -18.27 9.76
N VAL A 113 -7.20 -17.81 10.97
CA VAL A 113 -6.42 -18.08 12.18
C VAL A 113 -6.31 -19.58 12.42
N LEU A 114 -7.43 -20.30 12.34
CA LEU A 114 -7.46 -21.76 12.50
C LEU A 114 -6.59 -22.48 11.47
N SER A 115 -6.48 -21.95 10.25
CA SER A 115 -5.61 -22.53 9.21
C SER A 115 -4.12 -22.41 9.53
N PHE A 116 -3.70 -21.45 10.36
CA PHE A 116 -2.29 -21.29 10.75
C PHE A 116 -1.91 -22.14 11.96
N LEU A 117 -2.87 -22.56 12.79
CA LEU A 117 -2.60 -23.31 14.02
C LEU A 117 -1.83 -24.62 13.77
N PRO A 118 -2.19 -25.46 12.77
CA PRO A 118 -1.44 -26.69 12.51
C PRO A 118 0.02 -26.42 12.13
N ASP A 119 0.28 -25.37 11.35
CA ASP A 119 1.64 -24.99 10.97
C ASP A 119 2.46 -24.53 12.19
N TRP A 120 1.81 -23.81 13.12
CA TRP A 120 2.44 -23.34 14.35
C TRP A 120 2.68 -24.48 15.35
N GLU A 121 1.72 -25.39 15.52
CA GLU A 121 1.82 -26.55 16.42
C GLU A 121 2.90 -27.53 15.96
N ASN A 122 3.00 -27.77 14.65
CA ASN A 122 3.99 -28.67 14.07
C ASN A 122 5.34 -27.99 13.78
N CYS A 123 5.49 -26.70 14.11
CA CYS A 123 6.74 -26.00 13.88
C CYS A 123 7.80 -26.47 14.87
N THR A 124 8.83 -27.15 14.36
CA THR A 124 9.97 -27.60 15.17
C THR A 124 11.01 -26.50 15.43
N THR A 125 10.77 -25.29 14.91
CA THR A 125 11.68 -24.14 15.01
C THR A 125 10.98 -22.93 15.63
N LEU A 126 11.75 -21.90 15.98
CA LEU A 126 11.19 -20.65 16.52
C LEU A 126 10.27 -19.98 15.49
N ILE A 127 9.02 -19.72 15.90
CA ILE A 127 8.04 -18.99 15.10
C ILE A 127 8.41 -17.50 15.10
N CYS A 128 8.59 -16.94 13.91
CA CYS A 128 8.76 -15.49 13.76
C CYS A 128 7.38 -14.81 13.77
N THR A 129 6.94 -14.35 14.95
CA THR A 129 5.62 -13.74 15.14
C THR A 129 5.35 -12.57 14.19
N LEU A 130 6.37 -11.77 13.85
CA LEU A 130 6.24 -10.70 12.86
C LEU A 130 5.86 -11.22 11.47
N GLN A 131 6.43 -12.34 11.03
CA GLN A 131 6.11 -12.94 9.73
C GLN A 131 4.70 -13.52 9.72
N GLU A 132 4.31 -14.21 10.78
CA GLU A 132 2.97 -14.80 10.91
C GLU A 132 1.89 -13.72 10.97
N MET A 133 2.11 -12.65 11.75
CA MET A 133 1.17 -11.53 11.81
C MET A 133 1.09 -10.76 10.49
N LYS A 134 2.17 -10.69 9.71
CA LYS A 134 2.14 -10.13 8.35
C LYS A 134 1.29 -10.97 7.41
N LYS A 135 1.43 -12.31 7.45
CA LYS A 135 0.57 -13.23 6.66
C LYS A 135 -0.90 -13.04 7.03
N TYR A 136 -1.21 -13.03 8.33
CA TYR A 136 -2.56 -12.80 8.81
C TYR A 136 -3.14 -11.46 8.35
N ALA A 137 -2.42 -10.36 8.58
CA ALA A 137 -2.86 -9.02 8.17
C ALA A 137 -3.10 -8.93 6.66
N PHE A 138 -2.28 -9.62 5.87
CA PHE A 138 -2.46 -9.68 4.43
C PHE A 138 -3.73 -10.44 4.01
N GLU A 139 -4.04 -11.58 4.61
CA GLU A 139 -5.30 -12.30 4.33
C GLU A 139 -6.53 -11.47 4.73
N VAL A 140 -6.48 -10.77 5.88
CA VAL A 140 -7.52 -9.83 6.30
C VAL A 140 -7.70 -8.72 5.26
N ALA A 141 -6.60 -8.16 4.75
CA ALA A 141 -6.63 -7.12 3.72
C ALA A 141 -7.23 -7.64 2.41
N MET A 142 -6.89 -8.86 1.98
CA MET A 142 -7.46 -9.49 0.79
C MET A 142 -8.98 -9.68 0.91
N ILE A 143 -9.47 -10.16 2.06
CA ILE A 143 -10.91 -10.28 2.32
C ILE A 143 -11.59 -8.91 2.38
N SER A 144 -10.96 -7.92 3.01
CA SER A 144 -11.52 -6.56 3.09
C SER A 144 -11.59 -5.90 1.70
N ALA A 145 -10.59 -6.14 0.85
CA ALA A 145 -10.50 -5.58 -0.49
C ALA A 145 -11.46 -6.25 -1.49
N PHE A 146 -11.50 -7.58 -1.49
CA PHE A 146 -12.17 -8.36 -2.55
C PHE A 146 -13.37 -9.18 -2.05
N GLY A 147 -13.54 -9.34 -0.73
CA GLY A 147 -14.51 -10.24 -0.14
C GLY A 147 -13.92 -11.62 0.16
N ASP A 148 -14.74 -12.47 0.77
CA ASP A 148 -14.41 -13.82 1.27
C ASP A 148 -14.60 -14.93 0.22
N ASN A 149 -15.04 -14.60 -0.99
CA ASN A 149 -15.29 -15.58 -2.04
C ASN A 149 -14.00 -15.93 -2.80
N PRO A 150 -13.64 -17.22 -2.91
CA PRO A 150 -12.47 -17.63 -3.68
C PRO A 150 -12.74 -17.42 -5.16
N GLU A 151 -11.94 -16.57 -5.80
CA GLU A 151 -11.95 -16.33 -7.24
C GLU A 151 -10.54 -16.51 -7.79
N PRO A 152 -10.37 -17.12 -9.00
CA PRO A 152 -9.05 -17.30 -9.60
C PRO A 152 -8.26 -16.00 -9.73
N GLU A 153 -8.95 -14.88 -10.01
CA GLU A 153 -8.33 -13.56 -10.10
C GLU A 153 -7.78 -13.08 -8.75
N THR A 154 -8.52 -13.32 -7.65
CA THR A 154 -8.09 -12.94 -6.29
C THR A 154 -6.85 -13.74 -5.85
N GLU A 155 -6.75 -15.01 -6.23
CA GLU A 155 -5.53 -15.81 -6.01
C GLU A 155 -4.34 -15.29 -6.83
N GLY A 156 -4.58 -14.93 -8.11
CA GLY A 156 -3.57 -14.30 -8.95
C GLY A 156 -3.03 -13.00 -8.36
N ILE A 157 -3.93 -12.15 -7.86
CA ILE A 157 -3.57 -10.92 -7.13
C ILE A 157 -2.73 -11.24 -5.89
N ARG A 158 -3.10 -12.28 -5.13
CA ARG A 158 -2.38 -12.72 -3.92
C ARG A 158 -0.91 -13.02 -4.23
N CYS A 159 -0.65 -13.83 -5.25
CA CYS A 159 0.69 -14.20 -5.68
C CYS A 159 1.50 -13.00 -6.20
N LEU A 160 0.86 -12.11 -6.97
CA LEU A 160 1.51 -10.93 -7.53
C LEU A 160 1.87 -9.90 -6.45
N TYR A 161 1.06 -9.74 -5.40
CA TYR A 161 1.32 -8.81 -4.30
C TYR A 161 2.65 -9.09 -3.60
N GLN A 162 3.00 -10.35 -3.37
CA GLN A 162 4.25 -10.72 -2.69
C GLN A 162 5.49 -10.23 -3.46
N ASN A 163 5.43 -10.24 -4.79
CA ASN A 163 6.51 -9.68 -5.63
C ASN A 163 6.51 -8.15 -5.59
N LEU A 164 5.34 -7.53 -5.54
CA LEU A 164 5.18 -6.08 -5.42
C LEU A 164 5.75 -5.55 -4.09
N GLU A 165 5.43 -6.17 -2.95
CA GLU A 165 5.92 -5.77 -1.62
C GLU A 165 7.46 -5.81 -1.55
N LYS A 166 8.06 -6.89 -2.08
CA LYS A 166 9.52 -7.06 -2.11
C LYS A 166 10.21 -5.95 -2.91
N GLY A 167 9.67 -5.58 -4.08
CA GLY A 167 10.22 -4.48 -4.85
C GLY A 167 9.92 -3.10 -4.26
N TYR A 168 8.78 -2.94 -3.57
CA TYR A 168 8.44 -1.70 -2.87
C TYR A 168 9.47 -1.32 -1.82
N ASN A 169 10.03 -2.30 -1.10
CA ASN A 169 11.06 -2.06 -0.10
C ASN A 169 12.50 -2.14 -0.65
N SER A 170 12.67 -2.26 -1.97
CA SER A 170 13.99 -2.34 -2.62
C SER A 170 14.46 -0.99 -3.18
N MET A 171 15.74 -0.95 -3.59
CA MET A 171 16.32 0.19 -4.29
C MET A 171 15.67 0.34 -5.68
N PRO A 172 15.33 1.56 -6.12
CA PRO A 172 14.56 1.78 -7.34
C PRO A 172 15.40 1.67 -8.61
N LEU A 173 15.97 0.49 -8.86
CA LEU A 173 16.74 0.17 -10.03
C LEU A 173 15.91 -0.68 -10.98
N ASP A 174 15.60 -0.16 -12.17
CA ASP A 174 14.79 -0.87 -13.17
C ASP A 174 15.69 -1.65 -14.16
N PHE A 175 16.52 -2.55 -13.62
CA PHE A 175 17.36 -3.44 -14.41
C PHE A 175 16.87 -4.90 -14.31
N PRO A 176 17.07 -5.72 -15.36
CA PRO A 176 16.75 -7.14 -15.30
C PRO A 176 17.31 -7.81 -14.03
N ALA A 177 16.56 -8.76 -13.48
CA ALA A 177 16.85 -9.50 -12.24
C ALA A 177 16.78 -8.70 -10.91
N THR A 178 16.65 -7.37 -10.92
CA THR A 178 16.47 -6.61 -9.67
C THR A 178 15.07 -6.83 -9.06
N PRO A 179 14.90 -6.73 -7.73
CA PRO A 179 13.58 -6.83 -7.10
C PRO A 179 12.61 -5.75 -7.57
N PHE A 180 13.08 -4.53 -7.81
CA PHE A 180 12.26 -3.43 -8.33
C PHE A 180 11.73 -3.72 -9.73
N HIS A 181 12.57 -4.23 -10.65
CA HIS A 181 12.12 -4.63 -11.98
C HIS A 181 11.07 -5.75 -11.94
N LYS A 182 11.25 -6.75 -11.06
CA LYS A 182 10.26 -7.82 -10.84
C LYS A 182 8.93 -7.27 -10.31
N ALA A 183 8.97 -6.32 -9.39
CA ALA A 183 7.77 -5.66 -8.88
C ALA A 183 7.05 -4.80 -9.93
N MET A 184 7.79 -4.09 -10.79
CA MET A 184 7.18 -3.35 -11.90
C MET A 184 6.48 -4.27 -12.90
N LYS A 185 7.02 -5.47 -13.16
CA LYS A 185 6.32 -6.50 -13.95
C LYS A 185 5.09 -7.04 -13.23
N ALA A 186 5.22 -7.35 -11.93
CA ALA A 186 4.11 -7.81 -11.11
C ALA A 186 2.98 -6.78 -11.08
N ARG A 187 3.29 -5.48 -10.95
CA ARG A 187 2.32 -4.38 -10.98
C ARG A 187 1.46 -4.41 -12.24
N LYS A 188 2.06 -4.57 -13.42
CA LYS A 188 1.35 -4.65 -14.70
C LYS A 188 0.44 -5.87 -14.79
N ALA A 189 0.96 -7.05 -14.43
CA ALA A 189 0.15 -8.27 -14.41
C ALA A 189 -1.00 -8.19 -13.41
N LEU A 190 -0.81 -7.40 -12.34
CA LEU A 190 -1.82 -7.16 -11.34
C LEU A 190 -2.93 -6.25 -11.88
N ASP A 191 -2.57 -5.14 -12.56
CA ASP A 191 -3.54 -4.30 -13.29
C ASP A 191 -4.43 -5.15 -14.21
N GLU A 192 -3.81 -6.02 -15.02
CA GLU A 192 -4.53 -6.89 -15.95
C GLU A 192 -5.44 -7.90 -15.23
N THR A 193 -5.00 -8.45 -14.09
CA THR A 193 -5.79 -9.41 -13.31
C THR A 193 -6.95 -8.73 -12.60
N LEU A 194 -6.73 -7.52 -12.06
CA LEU A 194 -7.78 -6.72 -11.45
C LEU A 194 -8.82 -6.27 -12.47
N MET A 195 -8.41 -5.85 -13.67
CA MET A 195 -9.34 -5.47 -14.73
C MET A 195 -10.25 -6.63 -15.14
N ARG A 196 -9.70 -7.84 -15.28
CA ARG A 196 -10.51 -9.05 -15.51
C ARG A 196 -11.52 -9.30 -14.40
N LEU A 197 -11.11 -9.12 -13.13
CA LEU A 197 -12.00 -9.25 -11.99
C LEU A 197 -13.13 -8.20 -12.01
N ILE A 198 -12.80 -6.95 -12.36
CA ILE A 198 -13.77 -5.86 -12.51
C ILE A 198 -14.79 -6.19 -13.60
N GLU A 199 -14.33 -6.60 -14.79
CA GLU A 199 -15.20 -6.96 -15.91
C GLU A 199 -16.16 -8.11 -15.56
N LYS A 200 -15.62 -9.16 -14.93
CA LYS A 200 -16.39 -10.30 -14.44
C LYS A 200 -17.47 -9.88 -13.44
N ARG A 201 -17.13 -9.06 -12.44
CA ARG A 201 -18.08 -8.57 -11.43
C ARG A 201 -19.10 -7.58 -12.00
N ARG A 202 -18.75 -6.84 -13.05
CA ARG A 202 -19.69 -5.95 -13.76
C ARG A 202 -20.75 -6.73 -14.54
N GLY A 203 -20.36 -7.84 -15.18
CA GLY A 203 -21.26 -8.73 -15.93
C GLY A 203 -22.14 -9.63 -15.06
N GLY A 204 -21.81 -9.80 -13.77
CA GLY A 204 -22.59 -10.55 -12.80
C GLY A 204 -23.81 -9.78 -12.24
N LYS A 205 -24.73 -10.51 -11.58
CA LYS A 205 -25.91 -9.92 -10.92
C LYS A 205 -25.58 -9.12 -9.66
N GLU A 206 -24.46 -9.42 -8.98
CA GLU A 206 -24.01 -8.73 -7.77
C GLU A 206 -22.61 -8.15 -7.96
N ALA A 207 -22.35 -6.96 -7.41
CA ALA A 207 -21.05 -6.27 -7.53
C ALA A 207 -19.91 -6.94 -6.72
N GLY A 208 -20.19 -8.06 -6.05
CA GLY A 208 -19.30 -8.69 -5.09
C GLY A 208 -19.23 -7.94 -3.76
N LYS A 209 -18.48 -8.51 -2.80
CA LYS A 209 -18.21 -7.92 -1.48
C LYS A 209 -16.87 -7.16 -1.49
N GLY A 210 -16.53 -6.56 -0.35
CA GLY A 210 -15.27 -5.85 -0.12
C GLY A 210 -15.25 -4.44 -0.71
N LEU A 211 -14.10 -3.77 -0.59
CA LEU A 211 -13.84 -2.45 -1.16
C LEU A 211 -14.14 -2.41 -2.66
N LEU A 212 -13.71 -3.42 -3.43
CA LEU A 212 -13.97 -3.49 -4.86
C LEU A 212 -15.48 -3.48 -5.15
N GLY A 213 -16.27 -4.25 -4.40
CA GLY A 213 -17.73 -4.25 -4.56
C GLY A 213 -18.37 -2.89 -4.23
N ILE A 214 -17.88 -2.21 -3.20
CA ILE A 214 -18.32 -0.86 -2.82
C ILE A 214 -17.98 0.16 -3.91
N LEU A 215 -16.77 0.11 -4.47
CA LEU A 215 -16.34 1.00 -5.56
C LEU A 215 -17.19 0.78 -6.82
N LEU A 216 -17.44 -0.48 -7.19
CA LEU A 216 -18.28 -0.82 -8.34
C LEU A 216 -19.74 -0.38 -8.14
N ALA A 217 -20.29 -0.52 -6.92
CA ALA A 217 -21.63 -0.05 -6.60
C ALA A 217 -21.73 1.49 -6.65
N ALA A 218 -20.74 2.20 -6.12
CA ALA A 218 -20.66 3.66 -6.18
C ALA A 218 -20.64 4.16 -7.64
N GLN A 219 -19.91 3.47 -8.53
CA GLN A 219 -19.87 3.79 -9.95
C GLN A 219 -21.24 3.59 -10.64
N LYS A 220 -21.97 2.50 -10.33
CA LYS A 220 -23.31 2.21 -10.89
C LYS A 220 -24.38 3.23 -10.47
N GLN A 221 -24.31 3.78 -9.27
CA GLN A 221 -25.32 4.72 -8.73
C GLN A 221 -25.24 6.16 -9.30
N LYS A 222 -24.54 6.39 -10.43
CA LYS A 222 -24.32 7.72 -11.01
C LYS A 222 -23.66 8.72 -10.04
N LEU A 223 -22.77 8.28 -9.14
CA LEU A 223 -21.67 9.16 -8.75
C LEU A 223 -20.82 9.35 -10.02
N LYS A 224 -21.02 10.48 -10.72
CA LYS A 224 -20.35 10.90 -11.96
C LYS A 224 -18.80 11.03 -11.85
N GLN A 225 -18.14 10.34 -10.92
CA GLN A 225 -16.81 10.71 -10.43
C GLN A 225 -15.77 9.59 -10.35
N LEU A 226 -16.07 8.34 -10.76
CA LEU A 226 -15.07 7.27 -10.80
C LEU A 226 -14.94 6.65 -12.20
N SER A 227 -13.84 6.97 -12.89
CA SER A 227 -13.43 6.28 -14.12
C SER A 227 -12.86 4.89 -13.80
N ASP A 228 -12.71 4.05 -14.83
CA ASP A 228 -12.10 2.73 -14.69
C ASP A 228 -10.64 2.81 -14.21
N SER A 229 -9.94 3.90 -14.56
CA SER A 229 -8.61 4.20 -14.01
C SER A 229 -8.63 4.48 -12.50
N GLN A 230 -9.76 4.96 -11.96
CA GLN A 230 -9.93 5.27 -10.54
C GLN A 230 -10.42 4.07 -9.73
N VAL A 231 -10.94 3.03 -10.38
CA VAL A 231 -11.16 1.69 -9.82
C VAL A 231 -9.97 0.79 -10.20
N ASP A 232 -8.76 1.29 -9.93
CA ASP A 232 -7.51 0.60 -10.17
C ASP A 232 -6.89 0.12 -8.84
N TRP A 233 -5.97 -0.82 -8.93
CA TRP A 233 -5.18 -1.37 -7.85
C TRP A 233 -4.50 -0.31 -6.99
N SER A 234 -4.07 0.78 -7.60
CA SER A 234 -3.48 1.93 -6.91
C SER A 234 -4.37 2.44 -5.77
N ASN A 235 -5.70 2.35 -5.91
CA ASN A 235 -6.68 2.73 -4.89
C ASN A 235 -7.07 1.60 -3.94
N ILE A 236 -6.87 0.35 -4.33
CA ILE A 236 -7.14 -0.82 -3.48
C ILE A 236 -5.96 -1.09 -2.53
N CYS A 237 -4.73 -0.79 -2.94
CA CYS A 237 -3.54 -0.86 -2.07
C CYS A 237 -3.16 0.48 -1.43
N GLY A 238 -3.82 1.56 -1.84
CA GLY A 238 -3.63 2.91 -1.31
C GLY A 238 -4.30 3.16 0.04
N SER A 239 -4.92 2.14 0.63
CA SER A 239 -5.72 2.19 1.87
C SER A 239 -5.05 1.54 3.06
#